data_AF-A0A2D5EYN4-F1
#
_entry.id   AF-A0A2D5EYN4-F1
#
_cell.length_a   1.000
_cell.length_b   1.000
_cell.length_c   1.000
_cell.angle_alpha   90.00
_cell.angle_beta   90.00
_cell.angle_gamma   90.00
#
_symmetry.space_group_name_H-M   'P 1'
#
loop_
_entity.id
_entity.type
_entity.pdbx_description
1 polymer ?
#
loop_
_entity_poly.entity_id
_entity_poly.type
_entity_poly.pdbx_seq_one_letter_code
_entity_poly.pdbx_strand_id
1 'polypeptide(L)'
;MLHPVVLGALALWLLNDHLLKDAAPGPLTGKLSDVAGLIVVPASVASAVELWRARRPSWTAAPRWLAGAALATAALLIAINLSPAAAWLWQHALAAAQWPFRLFAALAEGHPAPELLPVHHTLDPTDALTAPAALLPILLERRASRRVIGSDVAPAATRTTIRRA
;
A
#
# COMPACT_ATOMS: atom_id res chain seq x y z
N MET A 1 -1.22 -8.51 -2.79
CA MET A 1 -0.32 -8.42 -1.62
C MET A 1 0.93 -9.30 -1.70
N LEU A 2 0.85 -10.57 -2.10
CA LEU A 2 1.97 -11.54 -1.99
C LEU A 2 3.08 -11.41 -3.04
N HIS A 3 3.10 -10.33 -3.83
CA HIS A 3 4.12 -10.15 -4.85
C HIS A 3 5.46 -9.76 -4.17
N PRO A 4 6.62 -10.36 -4.54
CA PRO A 4 7.90 -10.10 -3.88
C PRO A 4 8.27 -8.61 -3.78
N VAL A 5 7.99 -7.83 -4.82
CA VAL A 5 8.20 -6.37 -4.83
C VAL A 5 7.34 -5.65 -3.78
N VAL A 6 6.09 -6.08 -3.59
CA VAL A 6 5.19 -5.46 -2.61
C VAL A 6 5.61 -5.83 -1.18
N LEU A 7 6.05 -7.07 -0.98
CA LEU A 7 6.64 -7.50 0.30
C LEU A 7 7.96 -6.76 0.60
N GLY A 8 8.81 -6.57 -0.41
CA GLY A 8 10.03 -5.78 -0.30
C GLY A 8 9.75 -4.32 0.02
N ALA A 9 8.74 -3.72 -0.61
CA ALA A 9 8.28 -2.36 -0.30
C ALA A 9 7.73 -2.27 1.14
N LEU A 10 6.96 -3.26 1.60
CA LEU A 10 6.48 -3.31 2.98
C LEU A 10 7.63 -3.45 3.99
N ALA A 11 8.60 -4.31 3.72
CA ALA A 11 9.79 -4.47 4.56
C ALA A 11 10.62 -3.17 4.59
N LEU A 12 10.84 -2.55 3.43
CA LEU A 12 11.49 -1.25 3.33
C LEU A 12 10.74 -0.21 4.16
N TRP A 13 9.42 -0.14 4.04
CA TRP A 13 8.60 0.82 4.78
C TRP A 13 8.75 0.64 6.29
N LEU A 14 8.64 -0.60 6.78
CA LEU A 14 8.74 -0.91 8.19
C LEU A 14 10.13 -0.57 8.75
N LEU A 15 11.19 -1.03 8.08
CA LEU A 15 12.58 -0.76 8.49
C LEU A 15 12.89 0.74 8.41
N ASN A 16 12.41 1.42 7.37
CA ASN A 16 12.63 2.84 7.19
C ASN A 16 11.99 3.66 8.30
N ASP A 17 10.73 3.37 8.61
CA ASP A 17 9.94 4.15 9.55
C ASP A 17 10.27 3.86 11.02
N HIS A 18 10.82 2.68 11.34
CA HIS A 18 11.12 2.29 12.73
C HIS A 18 12.61 2.28 13.08
N LEU A 19 13.51 2.28 12.10
CA LEU A 19 14.96 2.21 12.35
C LEU A 19 15.71 3.34 11.67
N LEU A 20 15.54 3.52 10.35
CA LEU A 20 16.35 4.48 9.60
C LEU A 20 16.02 5.92 9.92
N LYS A 21 14.74 6.26 10.12
CA LYS A 21 14.35 7.63 10.51
C LYS A 21 14.93 8.05 11.86
N ASP A 22 15.05 7.11 12.81
CA ASP A 22 15.65 7.37 14.11
C ASP A 22 17.18 7.46 14.05
N ALA A 23 17.82 6.62 13.23
CA ALA A 23 19.28 6.57 13.11
C ALA A 23 19.87 7.65 12.20
N ALA A 24 19.17 8.01 11.12
CA ALA A 24 19.64 8.94 10.09
C ALA A 24 18.46 9.73 9.48
N PRO A 25 17.93 10.74 10.19
CA PRO A 25 16.85 11.57 9.68
C PRO A 25 17.30 12.35 8.44
N GLY A 26 16.47 12.37 7.40
CA GLY A 26 16.79 13.09 6.17
C GLY A 26 15.70 13.04 5.10
N PRO A 27 15.79 13.88 4.06
CA PRO A 27 14.79 13.95 3.00
C PRO A 27 14.67 12.64 2.21
N LEU A 28 15.73 11.83 2.15
CA LEU A 28 15.72 10.54 1.46
C LEU A 28 14.82 9.52 2.18
N THR A 29 14.87 9.45 3.50
CA THR A 29 14.05 8.49 4.28
C THR A 29 12.56 8.85 4.21
N GLY A 30 12.23 10.14 4.08
CA GLY A 30 10.86 10.57 3.75
C GLY A 30 10.38 10.00 2.41
N LYS A 31 11.13 10.26 1.32
CA LYS A 31 10.72 9.85 -0.04
C LYS A 31 10.69 8.33 -0.22
N LEU A 32 11.57 7.59 0.45
CA LEU A 32 11.53 6.13 0.47
C LEU A 32 10.24 5.61 1.11
N SER A 33 9.78 6.25 2.18
CA SER A 33 8.49 5.95 2.81
C SER A 33 7.33 6.22 1.85
N ASP A 34 7.34 7.33 1.13
CA ASP A 34 6.29 7.67 0.17
C ASP A 34 6.21 6.64 -0.96
N VAL A 35 7.36 6.31 -1.57
CA VAL A 35 7.43 5.28 -2.61
C VAL A 35 6.90 3.95 -2.09
N ALA A 36 7.30 3.54 -0.89
CA ALA A 36 6.84 2.30 -0.30
C ALA A 36 5.33 2.33 -0.02
N GLY A 37 4.81 3.42 0.54
CA GLY A 37 3.38 3.64 0.77
C GLY A 37 2.56 3.59 -0.52
N LEU A 38 3.03 4.23 -1.60
CA LEU A 38 2.37 4.22 -2.92
C LEU A 38 2.32 2.83 -3.57
N ILE A 39 3.21 1.91 -3.18
CA ILE A 39 3.19 0.52 -3.65
C ILE A 39 2.28 -0.33 -2.76
N VAL A 40 2.43 -0.21 -1.44
CA VAL A 40 1.79 -1.08 -0.46
C VAL A 40 0.32 -0.74 -0.30
N VAL A 41 -0.03 0.54 -0.11
CA VAL A 41 -1.40 0.97 0.21
C VAL A 41 -2.42 0.53 -0.86
N PRO A 42 -2.20 0.79 -2.17
CA PRO A 42 -3.16 0.39 -3.20
C PRO A 42 -3.40 -1.11 -3.23
N ALA A 43 -2.31 -1.89 -3.09
CA ALA A 43 -2.36 -3.33 -3.11
C ALA A 43 -3.06 -3.88 -1.85
N SER A 44 -2.91 -3.23 -0.69
CA SER A 44 -3.63 -3.57 0.54
C SER A 44 -5.12 -3.29 0.43
N VAL A 45 -5.50 -2.12 -0.10
CA VAL A 45 -6.89 -1.74 -0.33
C VAL A 45 -7.56 -2.72 -1.30
N ALA A 46 -6.91 -3.03 -2.42
CA ALA A 46 -7.44 -4.00 -3.39
C ALA A 46 -7.65 -5.38 -2.75
N SER A 47 -6.66 -5.90 -2.01
CA SER A 47 -6.78 -7.19 -1.33
C SER A 47 -7.81 -7.19 -0.19
N ALA A 48 -8.02 -6.07 0.51
CA ALA A 48 -9.09 -5.96 1.50
C ALA A 48 -10.48 -5.99 0.86
N VAL A 49 -10.66 -5.32 -0.28
CA VAL A 49 -11.90 -5.36 -1.06
C VAL A 49 -12.16 -6.77 -1.60
N GLU A 50 -11.12 -7.43 -2.11
CA GLU A 50 -11.17 -8.84 -2.53
C GLU A 50 -11.62 -9.74 -1.38
N LEU A 51 -10.98 -9.64 -0.22
CA LEU A 51 -11.33 -10.47 0.95
C LEU A 51 -12.77 -10.22 1.42
N TRP A 52 -13.20 -8.96 1.47
CA TRP A 52 -14.56 -8.61 1.88
C TRP A 52 -15.61 -9.15 0.89
N ARG A 53 -15.29 -9.13 -0.41
CA ARG A 53 -16.20 -9.56 -1.49
C ARG A 53 -16.09 -11.03 -1.86
N ALA A 54 -15.00 -11.73 -1.50
CA ALA A 54 -14.87 -13.17 -1.65
C ALA A 54 -15.92 -13.94 -0.83
N ARG A 55 -16.55 -13.28 0.15
CA ARG A 55 -17.78 -13.76 0.80
C ARG A 55 -19.00 -13.79 -0.13
N ARG A 56 -18.89 -13.36 -1.39
CA ARG A 56 -19.95 -13.35 -2.40
C ARG A 56 -19.54 -14.20 -3.63
N PRO A 57 -20.34 -15.21 -4.05
CA PRO A 57 -19.93 -16.25 -5.00
C PRO A 57 -19.56 -15.82 -6.43
N SER A 58 -19.87 -14.60 -6.86
CA SER A 58 -19.80 -14.19 -8.27
C SER A 58 -18.72 -13.14 -8.58
N TRP A 59 -17.83 -12.86 -7.64
CA TRP A 59 -16.92 -11.72 -7.78
C TRP A 59 -15.53 -12.12 -8.26
N THR A 60 -15.15 -11.66 -9.44
CA THR A 60 -13.76 -11.63 -9.89
C THR A 60 -13.13 -10.30 -9.48
N ALA A 61 -11.93 -10.37 -8.91
CA ALA A 61 -11.11 -9.20 -8.60
C ALA A 61 -10.87 -8.39 -9.88
N ALA A 62 -11.58 -7.29 -10.04
CA ALA A 62 -11.47 -6.49 -11.24
C ALA A 62 -10.24 -5.58 -11.11
N PRO A 63 -9.27 -5.60 -12.06
CA PRO A 63 -8.06 -4.77 -12.05
C PRO A 63 -8.31 -3.26 -11.87
N ARG A 64 -9.56 -2.82 -12.14
CA ARG A 64 -10.04 -1.45 -11.87
C ARG A 64 -9.95 -1.04 -10.40
N TRP A 65 -10.05 -1.96 -9.44
CA TRP A 65 -9.98 -1.61 -8.02
C TRP A 65 -8.56 -1.30 -7.60
N LEU A 66 -7.59 -2.06 -8.09
CA LEU A 66 -6.19 -1.74 -7.87
C LEU A 66 -5.82 -0.40 -8.52
N ALA A 67 -6.27 -0.18 -9.76
CA ALA A 67 -6.04 1.09 -10.45
C ALA A 67 -6.70 2.28 -9.71
N GLY A 68 -7.96 2.12 -9.27
CA GLY A 68 -8.67 3.13 -8.51
C GLY A 68 -7.99 3.43 -7.17
N ALA A 69 -7.56 2.40 -6.45
CA ALA A 69 -6.82 2.57 -5.20
C ALA A 69 -5.47 3.27 -5.43
N ALA A 70 -4.73 2.90 -6.48
CA ALA A 70 -3.45 3.53 -6.83
C ALA A 70 -3.60 5.01 -7.17
N LEU A 71 -4.61 5.34 -8.00
CA LEU A 71 -4.93 6.73 -8.33
C LEU A 71 -5.35 7.52 -7.09
N ALA A 72 -6.19 6.94 -6.24
CA ALA A 72 -6.63 7.60 -5.01
C ALA A 72 -5.47 7.85 -4.04
N THR A 73 -4.56 6.88 -3.86
CA THR A 73 -3.38 7.05 -3.00
C THR A 73 -2.43 8.12 -3.55
N ALA A 74 -2.14 8.10 -4.86
CA ALA A 74 -1.29 9.12 -5.49
C ALA A 74 -1.93 10.52 -5.41
N ALA A 75 -3.23 10.63 -5.67
CA ALA A 75 -3.96 11.89 -5.57
C ALA A 75 -3.97 12.42 -4.13
N LEU A 76 -4.17 11.55 -3.13
CA LEU A 76 -4.12 11.92 -1.73
C LEU A 76 -2.73 12.44 -1.34
N LEU A 77 -1.65 11.72 -1.71
CA LEU A 77 -0.26 12.15 -1.46
C LEU A 77 0.01 13.54 -2.04
N ILE A 78 -0.39 13.77 -3.30
CA ILE A 78 -0.21 15.07 -3.95
C ILE A 78 -1.02 16.14 -3.22
N ALA A 79 -2.28 15.84 -2.88
CA ALA A 79 -3.16 16.80 -2.20
C ALA A 79 -2.60 17.24 -0.85
N ILE A 80 -2.15 16.30 0.01
CA ILE A 80 -1.61 16.64 1.34
C ILE A 80 -0.28 17.38 1.28
N ASN A 81 0.46 17.28 0.17
CA ASN A 81 1.74 17.97 -0.02
C ASN A 81 1.61 19.33 -0.72
N LEU A 82 0.53 19.58 -1.46
CA LEU A 82 0.31 20.84 -2.17
C LEU A 82 -0.76 21.75 -1.55
N SER A 83 -1.66 21.20 -0.73
CA SER A 83 -2.78 21.95 -0.17
C SER A 83 -2.72 21.97 1.37
N PRO A 84 -2.58 23.15 2.00
CA PRO A 84 -2.66 23.29 3.45
C PRO A 84 -3.98 22.77 4.04
N ALA A 85 -5.10 22.93 3.32
CA ALA A 85 -6.39 22.44 3.76
C ALA A 85 -6.46 20.90 3.75
N ALA A 86 -5.89 20.26 2.72
CA ALA A 86 -5.82 18.80 2.66
C ALA A 86 -4.87 18.25 3.72
N ALA A 87 -3.71 18.90 3.93
CA ALA A 87 -2.80 18.58 5.01
C ALA A 87 -3.50 18.66 6.37
N TRP A 88 -4.19 19.77 6.66
CA TRP A 88 -4.93 19.94 7.90
C TRP A 88 -5.96 18.82 8.13
N LEU A 89 -6.77 18.52 7.11
CA LEU A 89 -7.76 17.44 7.18
C LEU A 89 -7.10 16.09 7.45
N TRP A 90 -6.00 15.79 6.75
CA TRP A 90 -5.24 14.56 6.92
C TRP A 90 -4.67 14.42 8.34
N GLN A 91 -4.05 15.47 8.88
CA GLN A 91 -3.47 15.46 10.23
C GLN A 91 -4.51 15.14 11.30
N HIS A 92 -5.72 15.71 11.18
CA HIS A 92 -6.82 15.48 12.12
C HIS A 92 -7.49 14.13 11.92
N ALA A 93 -7.71 13.72 10.67
CA ALA A 93 -8.28 12.41 10.34
C ALA A 93 -7.37 11.28 10.86
N LEU A 94 -6.06 11.41 10.66
CA LEU A 94 -5.09 10.44 11.13
C LEU A 94 -4.98 10.43 12.66
N ALA A 95 -4.99 11.60 13.32
CA ALA A 95 -5.04 11.68 14.78
C ALA A 95 -6.29 10.99 15.34
N ALA A 96 -7.46 11.25 14.77
CA ALA A 96 -8.72 10.61 15.18
C ALA A 96 -8.70 9.09 14.95
N ALA A 97 -8.10 8.61 13.84
CA ALA A 97 -7.97 7.20 13.56
C ALA A 97 -7.03 6.47 14.54
N GLN A 98 -5.95 7.14 14.98
CA GLN A 98 -4.96 6.58 15.91
C GLN A 98 -5.41 6.65 17.38
N TRP A 99 -6.27 7.60 17.73
CA TRP A 99 -6.63 7.89 19.12
C TRP A 99 -7.23 6.71 19.89
N PRO A 100 -8.15 5.89 19.34
CA PRO A 100 -8.69 4.75 20.08
C PRO A 100 -7.59 3.79 20.55
N PHE A 101 -6.60 3.51 19.70
CA PHE A 101 -5.48 2.64 20.04
C PHE A 101 -4.57 3.25 21.11
N ARG A 102 -4.32 4.56 21.04
CA ARG A 102 -3.55 5.29 22.05
C ARG A 102 -4.28 5.34 23.39
N LEU A 103 -5.60 5.53 23.38
CA LEU A 103 -6.42 5.47 24.58
C LEU A 103 -6.33 4.09 25.24
N PHE A 104 -6.49 3.01 24.47
CA PHE A 104 -6.38 1.67 25.02
C PHE A 104 -5.01 1.39 25.63
N ALA A 105 -3.93 1.82 24.97
CA ALA A 105 -2.58 1.70 25.52
C ALA A 105 -2.40 2.49 26.82
N ALA A 106 -2.84 3.75 26.85
CA ALA A 106 -2.75 4.59 28.04
C ALA A 106 -3.53 4.00 29.22
N LEU A 107 -4.75 3.51 28.99
CA LEU A 107 -5.55 2.84 30.02
C LEU A 107 -4.90 1.56 30.53
N ALA A 108 -4.26 0.78 29.65
CA ALA A 108 -3.56 -0.45 30.04
C ALA A 108 -2.33 -0.18 30.91
N GLU A 109 -1.69 0.97 30.74
CA GLU A 109 -0.50 1.40 31.49
C GLU A 109 -0.84 2.27 32.71
N GLY A 110 -2.11 2.61 32.94
CA GLY A 110 -2.55 3.46 34.05
C GLY A 110 -2.30 4.96 33.84
N HIS A 111 -2.03 5.38 32.61
CA HIS A 111 -1.85 6.77 32.22
C HIS A 111 -3.21 7.48 31.98
N PRO A 112 -3.28 8.81 32.14
CA PRO A 112 -4.47 9.57 31.79
C PRO A 112 -4.80 9.46 30.29
N ALA A 113 -6.06 9.68 29.94
CA ALA A 113 -6.52 9.65 28.55
C ALA A 113 -5.73 10.67 27.69
N PRO A 114 -5.13 10.26 26.56
CA PRO A 114 -4.33 11.14 25.75
C PRO A 114 -5.21 12.16 25.01
N GLU A 115 -4.69 13.37 24.84
CA GLU A 115 -5.33 14.40 24.02
C GLU A 115 -5.30 14.03 22.53
N LEU A 116 -6.33 14.46 21.81
CA LEU A 116 -6.42 14.36 20.35
C LEU A 116 -5.49 15.42 19.71
N LEU A 117 -4.19 15.14 19.69
CA LEU A 117 -3.21 16.02 19.06
C LEU A 117 -3.06 15.69 17.56
N PRO A 118 -3.13 16.69 16.67
CA PRO A 118 -2.89 16.50 15.24
C PRO A 118 -1.53 15.88 14.97
N VAL A 119 -1.46 14.98 14.00
CA VAL A 119 -0.19 14.41 13.55
C VAL A 119 0.62 15.51 12.85
N HIS A 120 1.91 15.61 13.13
CA HIS A 120 2.78 16.55 12.42
C HIS A 120 2.95 16.11 10.96
N HIS A 121 2.63 16.98 10.01
CA HIS A 121 2.84 16.77 8.57
C HIS A 121 3.50 18.01 7.96
N THR A 122 4.60 17.81 7.24
CA THR A 122 5.33 18.87 6.55
C THR A 122 4.93 18.85 5.08
N LEU A 123 4.58 20.02 4.53
CA LEU A 123 4.30 20.13 3.10
C LEU A 123 5.62 20.17 2.32
N ASP A 124 5.90 19.12 1.56
CA ASP A 124 7.02 19.07 0.61
C ASP A 124 6.50 18.80 -0.81
N PRO A 125 6.40 19.83 -1.67
CA PRO A 125 5.96 19.67 -3.06
C PRO A 125 6.81 18.67 -3.85
N THR A 126 8.07 18.43 -3.45
CA THR A 126 8.94 17.47 -4.15
C THR A 126 8.54 16.02 -3.91
N ASP A 127 7.70 15.73 -2.91
CA ASP A 127 7.14 14.39 -2.69
C ASP A 127 6.19 13.98 -3.82
N ALA A 128 5.61 14.95 -4.55
CA ALA A 128 4.83 14.67 -5.76
C ALA A 128 5.64 13.91 -6.83
N LEU A 129 6.97 14.02 -6.82
CA LEU A 129 7.85 13.25 -7.71
C LEU A 129 7.81 11.74 -7.44
N THR A 130 7.35 11.32 -6.25
CA THR A 130 7.21 9.90 -5.91
C THR A 130 5.93 9.28 -6.45
N ALA A 131 4.91 10.10 -6.79
CA ALA A 131 3.58 9.67 -7.23
C ALA A 131 3.58 8.60 -8.35
N PRO A 132 4.48 8.63 -9.35
CA PRO A 132 4.56 7.57 -10.37
C PRO A 132 4.80 6.16 -9.80
N ALA A 133 5.34 6.02 -8.58
CA ALA A 133 5.51 4.72 -7.92
C ALA A 133 4.18 3.97 -7.74
N ALA A 134 3.04 4.67 -7.67
CA ALA A 134 1.72 4.06 -7.60
C ALA A 134 1.37 3.20 -8.84
N LEU A 135 2.08 3.38 -9.96
CA LEU A 135 1.91 2.54 -11.15
C LEU A 135 2.49 1.13 -10.97
N LEU A 136 3.47 0.95 -10.08
CA LEU A 136 4.14 -0.33 -9.87
C LEU A 136 3.18 -1.47 -9.53
N PRO A 137 2.29 -1.38 -8.53
CA PRO A 137 1.34 -2.47 -8.25
C PRO A 137 0.49 -2.85 -9.47
N ILE A 138 0.05 -1.87 -10.27
CA ILE A 138 -0.71 -2.10 -11.52
C ILE A 138 0.14 -2.85 -12.55
N LEU A 139 1.39 -2.43 -12.75
CA LEU A 139 2.30 -3.06 -13.71
C LEU A 139 2.63 -4.50 -13.32
N LEU A 140 2.80 -4.75 -12.02
CA LEU A 140 3.06 -6.09 -11.48
C LEU A 140 1.87 -7.02 -11.69
N GLU A 141 0.65 -6.56 -11.41
CA GLU A 141 -0.57 -7.32 -11.69
C GLU A 141 -0.69 -7.66 -13.19
N ARG A 142 -0.52 -6.68 -14.07
CA ARG A 142 -0.56 -6.89 -15.53
C ARG A 142 0.47 -7.92 -16.01
N ARG A 143 1.68 -7.90 -15.45
CA ARG A 143 2.74 -8.87 -15.78
C ARG A 143 2.40 -10.27 -15.28
N ALA A 144 1.84 -10.39 -14.07
CA ALA A 144 1.42 -11.67 -13.52
C ALA A 144 0.28 -12.29 -14.36
N SER A 145 -0.75 -11.52 -14.70
CA SER A 145 -1.87 -12.00 -15.52
C SER A 145 -1.42 -12.46 -16.92
N ARG A 146 -0.46 -11.78 -17.54
CA ARG A 146 0.12 -12.20 -18.82
C ARG A 146 0.87 -13.53 -18.72
N ARG A 147 1.58 -13.79 -17.63
CA ARG A 147 2.31 -15.06 -17.43
C ARG A 147 1.34 -16.24 -17.30
N VAL A 148 0.26 -16.08 -16.54
CA VAL A 148 -0.76 -17.12 -16.36
C VAL A 148 -1.42 -17.48 -17.69
N ILE A 149 -1.84 -16.47 -18.47
CA ILE A 149 -2.42 -16.71 -19.80
C ILE A 149 -1.41 -17.37 -20.75
N GLY A 150 -0.15 -16.93 -20.71
CA GLY A 150 0.91 -17.49 -21.55
C GLY A 150 1.25 -18.95 -21.23
N SER A 151 1.16 -19.37 -19.96
CA SER A 151 1.37 -20.77 -19.56
C SER A 151 0.23 -21.69 -19.96
N ASP A 152 -1.02 -21.21 -19.97
CA ASP A 152 -2.19 -21.99 -20.38
C ASP A 152 -2.27 -22.20 -21.91
N VAL A 153 -1.60 -21.34 -22.69
CA VAL A 153 -1.58 -21.41 -24.17
C VAL A 153 -0.34 -22.14 -24.70
N ALA A 154 0.59 -22.59 -23.85
CA ALA A 154 1.69 -23.44 -24.29
C ALA A 154 1.12 -24.75 -24.88
N PRO A 155 1.39 -25.07 -26.17
CA PRO A 155 0.82 -26.24 -26.80
C PRO A 155 1.25 -27.47 -26.01
N ALA A 156 0.29 -28.34 -25.69
CA ALA A 156 0.52 -29.65 -25.12
C ALA A 156 1.43 -30.45 -26.05
N ALA A 157 2.75 -30.30 -25.88
CA ALA A 157 3.74 -31.08 -26.58
C ALA A 157 3.64 -32.51 -26.06
N THR A 158 2.86 -33.30 -26.77
CA THR A 158 3.06 -34.73 -27.01
C THR A 158 3.56 -35.52 -25.80
N ARG A 159 2.66 -35.80 -24.84
CA ARG A 159 2.82 -36.97 -23.96
C ARG A 159 2.59 -38.22 -24.79
N THR A 160 3.60 -38.65 -25.54
CA THR A 160 3.62 -39.95 -26.21
C THR A 160 3.62 -41.05 -25.17
N THR A 161 2.49 -41.75 -25.09
CA THR A 161 2.32 -43.18 -24.81
C THR A 161 3.61 -43.98 -24.60
N ILE A 162 3.79 -44.49 -23.38
CA ILE A 162 4.44 -45.79 -23.17
C ILE A 162 3.46 -46.66 -22.38
N ARG A 163 2.62 -47.38 -23.13
CA ARG A 163 1.93 -48.59 -22.67
C ARG A 163 3.01 -49.67 -22.61
N ARG A 164 3.43 -50.11 -21.42
CA ARG A 164 4.15 -51.38 -21.29
C ARG A 164 3.14 -52.46 -20.96
N ALA A 165 3.29 -53.56 -21.71
CA ALA A 165 2.53 -54.79 -21.69
C ALA A 165 2.69 -55.56 -20.38
#